data_AF-A0A9P6VHS5-F1
#
_entry.id   AF-A0A9P6VHS5-F1
#
_cell.length_a   1.000
_cell.length_b   1.000
_cell.length_c   1.000
_cell.angle_alpha   90.00
_cell.angle_beta   90.00
_cell.angle_gamma   90.00
#
_symmetry.space_group_name_H-M   'P 1'
#
loop_
_entity.id
_entity.type
_entity.pdbx_description
1 polymer ?
#
loop_
_entity_poly.entity_id
_entity_poly.type
_entity_poly.pdbx_seq_one_letter_code
_entity_poly.pdbx_strand_id
1 'polypeptide(L)'
;MATPTPLPKYIYKILPSSPPPPSPLPHSLPVSDLDKRDNFIHLSTSSQILGTLRNFFTHETHVYILRIPYTGVSKYVIWEDTKGKQPDEPGGCWDVKGEMGYFPHVHGNGLKIGREEVDEVGVWRRGSLGWEVREWPFAEDVPTDLKI
;
A
#
# COMPACT_ATOMS: atom_id res chain seq x y z
N MET A 1 3.47 14.77 11.33
CA MET A 1 3.02 14.72 9.92
C MET A 1 4.03 15.49 9.10
N ALA A 2 4.70 14.84 8.16
CA ALA A 2 5.52 15.55 7.18
C ALA A 2 5.27 14.91 5.82
N THR A 3 4.70 15.69 4.91
CA THR A 3 4.57 15.31 3.51
C THR A 3 5.96 15.07 2.92
N PRO A 4 6.22 13.94 2.25
CA PRO A 4 7.53 13.65 1.68
C PRO A 4 7.90 14.69 0.62
N THR A 5 9.20 14.98 0.54
CA THR A 5 9.79 15.82 -0.50
C THR A 5 10.91 15.04 -1.16
N PRO A 6 10.82 14.71 -2.46
CA PRO A 6 9.71 15.03 -3.37
C PRO A 6 8.43 14.22 -3.07
N LEU A 7 7.30 14.71 -3.60
CA LEU A 7 6.04 13.95 -3.59
C LEU A 7 6.18 12.69 -4.46
N PRO A 8 5.60 11.55 -4.06
CA PRO A 8 5.62 10.36 -4.89
C PRO A 8 4.74 10.55 -6.13
N LYS A 9 5.12 9.89 -7.22
CA LYS A 9 4.26 9.80 -8.42
C LYS A 9 3.06 8.90 -8.16
N TYR A 10 3.28 7.79 -7.45
CA TYR A 10 2.27 6.79 -7.14
C TYR A 10 2.30 6.40 -5.67
N ILE A 11 1.14 5.97 -5.19
CA ILE A 11 0.99 5.22 -3.94
C ILE A 11 0.23 3.93 -4.24
N TYR A 12 0.38 2.94 -3.39
CA TYR A 12 0.00 1.57 -3.70
C TYR A 12 -0.90 0.98 -2.62
N LYS A 13 -1.95 0.27 -3.06
CA LYS A 13 -2.74 -0.61 -2.21
C LYS A 13 -2.42 -2.06 -2.54
N ILE A 14 -2.20 -2.87 -1.53
CA ILE A 14 -2.02 -4.32 -1.67
C ILE A 14 -3.35 -5.01 -1.37
N LEU A 15 -3.77 -5.92 -2.24
CA LEU A 15 -4.87 -6.85 -2.00
C LEU A 15 -4.32 -8.29 -1.89
N PRO A 16 -4.89 -9.14 -1.02
CA PRO A 16 -4.50 -10.54 -0.90
C PRO A 16 -4.78 -11.33 -2.19
N SER A 17 -4.26 -12.56 -2.31
CA SER A 17 -4.46 -13.38 -3.51
C SER A 17 -5.92 -13.78 -3.76
N SER A 18 -6.74 -13.79 -2.71
CA SER A 18 -8.13 -14.22 -2.78
C SER A 18 -9.05 -13.37 -1.89
N PRO A 19 -10.21 -12.92 -2.40
CA PRO A 19 -10.63 -13.03 -3.80
C PRO A 19 -9.81 -12.09 -4.71
N PRO A 20 -9.69 -12.39 -6.02
CA PRO A 20 -9.10 -11.46 -6.98
C PRO A 20 -9.96 -10.17 -7.09
N PRO A 21 -9.35 -9.02 -7.40
CA PRO A 21 -10.10 -7.80 -7.66
C PRO A 21 -11.05 -8.00 -8.86
N PRO A 22 -12.28 -7.46 -8.81
CA PRO A 22 -13.18 -7.50 -9.96
C PRO A 22 -12.58 -6.83 -11.19
N SER A 23 -12.89 -7.37 -12.38
CA SER A 23 -12.53 -6.76 -13.65
C SER A 23 -13.79 -6.58 -14.51
N PRO A 24 -14.19 -5.33 -14.85
CA PRO A 24 -13.54 -4.07 -14.48
C PRO A 24 -13.65 -3.76 -12.98
N LEU A 25 -12.78 -2.87 -12.49
CA LEU A 25 -12.86 -2.41 -11.10
C LEU A 25 -14.21 -1.73 -10.83
N PRO A 26 -14.81 -1.92 -9.64
CA PRO A 26 -16.01 -1.20 -9.22
C PRO A 26 -15.68 0.27 -8.90
N HIS A 27 -16.70 1.09 -8.68
CA HIS A 27 -16.50 2.45 -8.13
C HIS A 27 -15.80 2.46 -6.77
N SER A 28 -16.05 1.45 -5.94
CA SER A 28 -15.37 1.26 -4.66
C SER A 28 -15.10 -0.21 -4.46
N LEU A 29 -13.85 -0.55 -4.18
CA LEU A 29 -13.48 -1.89 -3.77
C LEU A 29 -14.00 -2.19 -2.36
N PRO A 30 -14.16 -3.47 -2.00
CA PRO A 30 -14.37 -3.87 -0.62
C PRO A 30 -13.23 -3.36 0.26
N VAL A 31 -13.60 -2.73 1.37
CA VAL A 31 -12.64 -2.20 2.35
C VAL A 31 -12.10 -3.36 3.19
N SER A 32 -10.79 -3.42 3.41
CA SER A 32 -10.19 -4.44 4.27
C SER A 32 -10.65 -4.27 5.73
N ASP A 33 -10.64 -5.35 6.51
CA ASP A 33 -11.03 -5.25 7.92
C ASP A 33 -10.08 -4.37 8.74
N LEU A 34 -8.80 -4.33 8.35
CA LEU A 34 -7.81 -3.41 8.90
C LEU A 34 -8.18 -1.94 8.63
N ASP A 35 -8.48 -1.60 7.38
CA ASP A 35 -8.87 -0.23 7.02
C ASP A 35 -10.21 0.19 7.65
N LYS A 36 -11.16 -0.75 7.82
CA LYS A 36 -12.42 -0.49 8.55
C LYS A 36 -12.15 -0.20 10.03
N ARG A 37 -11.31 -1.01 10.67
CA ARG A 37 -10.94 -0.87 12.08
C ARG A 37 -10.28 0.48 12.33
N ASP A 38 -9.35 0.87 11.46
CA ASP A 38 -8.54 2.07 11.65
C ASP A 38 -9.20 3.32 11.04
N ASN A 39 -10.28 3.15 10.28
CA ASN A 39 -11.10 4.20 9.66
C ASN A 39 -10.32 5.08 8.64
N PHE A 40 -9.34 4.50 7.98
CA PHE A 40 -8.63 5.06 6.83
C PHE A 40 -8.06 3.94 5.95
N ILE A 41 -7.70 4.24 4.70
CA ILE A 41 -7.09 3.25 3.81
C ILE A 41 -5.57 3.31 3.95
N HIS A 42 -4.97 2.19 4.36
CA HIS A 42 -3.52 2.00 4.38
C HIS A 42 -2.98 1.90 2.97
N LEU A 43 -2.01 2.75 2.64
CA LEU A 43 -1.26 2.71 1.39
C LEU A 43 0.24 2.66 1.69
N SER A 44 1.03 2.37 0.66
CA SER A 44 2.50 2.39 0.75
C SER A 44 3.07 3.15 -0.45
N THR A 45 4.23 3.77 -0.30
CA THR A 45 5.07 4.19 -1.43
C THR A 45 5.82 3.00 -2.02
N SER A 46 6.49 3.20 -3.16
CA SER A 46 7.41 2.20 -3.74
C SER A 46 8.54 1.82 -2.79
N SER A 47 9.06 2.75 -1.97
CA SER A 47 10.07 2.43 -0.95
C SER A 47 9.52 1.57 0.19
N GLN A 48 8.24 1.70 0.54
CA GLN A 48 7.62 1.04 1.69
C GLN A 48 7.04 -0.34 1.38
N ILE A 49 6.53 -0.53 0.16
CA ILE A 49 5.65 -1.64 -0.19
C ILE A 49 6.28 -3.03 0.06
N LEU A 50 7.59 -3.15 -0.16
CA LEU A 50 8.30 -4.41 0.01
C LEU A 50 8.34 -4.85 1.48
N GLY A 51 8.53 -3.90 2.40
CA GLY A 51 8.44 -4.16 3.84
C GLY A 51 7.01 -4.51 4.25
N THR A 52 6.00 -3.84 3.70
CA THR A 52 4.59 -4.18 3.94
C THR A 52 4.29 -5.62 3.52
N LEU A 53 4.77 -6.06 2.35
CA LEU A 53 4.61 -7.44 1.87
C LEU A 53 5.31 -8.47 2.77
N ARG A 54 6.54 -8.17 3.21
CA ARG A 54 7.35 -9.04 4.07
C ARG A 54 6.78 -9.21 5.47
N ASN A 55 5.94 -8.28 5.94
CA ASN A 55 5.35 -8.35 7.28
C ASN A 55 3.91 -8.88 7.28
N PHE A 56 3.09 -8.50 6.30
CA PHE A 56 1.65 -8.80 6.30
C PHE A 56 1.21 -9.87 5.30
N PHE A 57 1.99 -10.13 4.25
CA PHE A 57 1.61 -11.02 3.14
C PHE A 57 2.62 -12.18 2.99
N THR A 58 3.16 -12.68 4.10
CA THR A 58 4.19 -13.75 4.11
C THR A 58 3.68 -15.10 3.64
N HIS A 59 2.39 -15.37 3.83
CA HIS A 59 1.72 -16.61 3.47
C HIS A 59 1.13 -16.59 2.05
N GLU A 60 1.14 -15.44 1.39
CA GLU A 60 0.61 -15.28 0.04
C GLU A 60 1.62 -15.76 -1.01
N THR A 61 1.12 -16.43 -2.06
CA THR A 61 1.94 -16.81 -3.23
C THR A 61 2.01 -15.69 -4.26
N HIS A 62 1.03 -14.81 -4.27
CA HIS A 62 0.97 -13.60 -5.07
C HIS A 62 0.01 -12.62 -4.40
N VAL A 63 0.09 -11.35 -4.79
CA VAL A 63 -0.84 -10.29 -4.38
C VAL A 63 -1.24 -9.48 -5.60
N TYR A 64 -2.33 -8.71 -5.48
CA TYR A 64 -2.66 -7.68 -6.45
C TYR A 64 -2.19 -6.32 -5.91
N ILE A 65 -1.50 -5.56 -6.75
CA ILE A 65 -1.06 -4.21 -6.45
C ILE A 65 -1.92 -3.25 -7.25
N LEU A 66 -2.66 -2.39 -6.56
CA LEU A 66 -3.35 -1.28 -7.19
C LEU A 66 -2.39 -0.09 -7.19
N ARG A 67 -2.05 0.39 -8.38
CA ARG A 67 -1.31 1.64 -8.54
C ARG A 67 -2.30 2.80 -8.57
N ILE A 68 -2.01 3.83 -7.78
CA ILE A 68 -2.86 5.00 -7.61
C ILE A 68 -1.99 6.23 -7.88
N PRO A 69 -2.27 7.02 -8.93
CA PRO A 69 -1.61 8.30 -9.14
C PRO A 69 -1.83 9.22 -7.94
N TYR A 70 -0.74 9.62 -7.28
CA TYR A 70 -0.83 10.39 -6.04
C TYR A 70 -1.63 11.68 -6.21
N THR A 71 -1.50 12.34 -7.37
CA THR A 71 -2.20 13.59 -7.68
C THR A 71 -3.72 13.47 -7.60
N GLY A 72 -4.29 12.31 -7.99
CA GLY A 72 -5.73 12.07 -8.00
C GLY A 72 -6.35 11.99 -6.60
N VAL A 73 -5.56 11.58 -5.61
CA VAL A 73 -6.02 11.34 -4.23
C VAL A 73 -5.38 12.25 -3.19
N SER A 74 -4.40 13.08 -3.58
CA SER A 74 -3.57 13.88 -2.68
C SER A 74 -4.34 14.70 -1.63
N LYS A 75 -5.51 15.25 -1.99
CA LYS A 75 -6.39 16.01 -1.08
C LYS A 75 -6.98 15.19 0.08
N TYR A 76 -6.95 13.86 -0.03
CA TYR A 76 -7.40 12.91 0.99
C TYR A 76 -6.23 12.23 1.71
N VAL A 77 -4.99 12.42 1.24
CA VAL A 77 -3.82 11.74 1.79
C VAL A 77 -3.27 12.52 2.98
N ILE A 78 -3.15 11.82 4.10
CA ILE A 78 -2.43 12.26 5.29
C ILE A 78 -1.17 11.40 5.42
N TRP A 79 -0.03 12.04 5.65
CA TRP A 79 1.26 11.38 5.86
C TRP A 79 1.52 11.23 7.35
N GLU A 80 1.37 10.01 7.85
CA GLU A 80 1.36 9.71 9.28
C GLU A 80 2.56 8.84 9.70
N ASP A 81 3.10 9.15 10.87
CA ASP A 81 4.17 8.36 11.49
C ASP A 81 3.51 7.36 12.42
N THR A 82 4.02 6.14 12.40
CA THR A 82 3.53 5.01 13.18
C THR A 82 4.54 4.56 14.23
N LYS A 83 5.61 5.35 14.46
CA LYS A 83 6.63 5.10 15.49
C LYS A 83 6.00 4.74 16.83
N GLY A 84 6.49 3.65 17.40
CA GLY A 84 6.09 3.18 18.73
C GLY A 84 4.74 2.49 18.81
N LYS A 85 4.02 2.31 17.69
CA LYS A 85 2.79 1.51 17.63
C LYS A 85 3.05 0.19 16.91
N GLN A 86 2.71 -0.91 17.56
CA GLN A 86 2.81 -2.26 16.99
C GLN A 86 1.74 -2.49 15.92
N PRO A 87 1.96 -3.41 14.95
CA PRO A 87 1.01 -3.69 13.86
C PRO A 87 -0.40 -4.07 14.29
N ASP A 88 -0.56 -4.66 15.47
CA ASP A 88 -1.85 -5.06 16.04
C ASP A 88 -2.61 -3.90 16.68
N GLU A 89 -1.95 -2.78 16.98
CA GLU A 89 -2.57 -1.57 17.53
C GLU A 89 -3.28 -0.73 16.46
N PRO A 90 -4.34 0.02 16.82
CA PRO A 90 -5.02 0.93 15.90
C PRO A 90 -4.08 1.99 15.31
N GLY A 91 -3.93 1.95 13.98
CA GLY A 91 -3.00 2.79 13.23
C GLY A 91 -1.52 2.52 13.52
N GLY A 92 -1.17 1.29 13.91
CA GLY A 92 0.21 0.83 13.99
C GLY A 92 0.78 0.39 12.64
N CYS A 93 2.09 0.15 12.60
CA CYS A 93 2.79 -0.27 11.39
C CYS A 93 3.89 -1.27 11.71
N TRP A 94 4.34 -1.99 10.68
CA TRP A 94 5.52 -2.85 10.77
C TRP A 94 6.80 -2.05 11.04
N ASP A 95 6.87 -0.79 10.60
CA ASP A 95 8.02 0.09 10.81
C ASP A 95 7.92 0.82 12.16
N VAL A 96 8.03 0.05 13.25
CA VAL A 96 7.91 0.57 14.63
C VAL A 96 9.03 1.57 14.97
N LYS A 97 10.20 1.43 14.32
CA LYS A 97 11.33 2.36 14.46
C LYS A 97 11.17 3.63 13.62
N GLY A 98 10.30 3.60 12.60
CA GLY A 98 10.07 4.69 11.67
C GLY A 98 11.25 4.98 10.76
N GLU A 99 11.97 3.93 10.35
CA GLU A 99 13.10 3.99 9.41
C GLU A 99 12.65 4.28 7.97
N MET A 100 11.38 4.01 7.65
CA MET A 100 10.71 4.23 6.36
C MET A 100 9.93 5.54 6.29
N GLY A 101 9.95 6.33 7.36
CA GLY A 101 9.27 7.62 7.44
C GLY A 101 7.76 7.51 7.55
N TYR A 102 7.05 8.41 6.87
CA TYR A 102 5.60 8.55 6.97
C TYR A 102 4.89 7.66 5.95
N PHE A 103 3.84 6.95 6.36
CA PHE A 103 3.00 6.17 5.47
C PHE A 103 1.83 7.02 4.95
N PRO A 104 1.43 6.87 3.68
CA PRO A 104 0.26 7.55 3.14
C PRO A 104 -1.02 6.84 3.59
N HIS A 105 -1.90 7.58 4.24
CA HIS A 105 -3.25 7.12 4.59
C HIS A 105 -4.30 7.97 3.90
N VAL A 106 -5.31 7.36 3.30
CA VAL A 106 -6.43 8.08 2.70
C VAL A 106 -7.58 8.19 3.70
N HIS A 107 -7.90 9.42 4.04
CA HIS A 107 -8.96 9.81 4.98
C HIS A 107 -10.07 10.59 4.26
N GLY A 108 -11.28 10.60 4.83
CA GLY A 108 -12.35 11.53 4.43
C GLY A 108 -12.96 11.31 3.03
N ASN A 109 -12.54 10.30 2.28
CA ASN A 109 -13.17 9.88 1.01
C ASN A 109 -14.28 8.83 1.20
N GLY A 110 -14.62 8.51 2.45
CA GLY A 110 -15.58 7.45 2.79
C GLY A 110 -15.04 6.03 2.56
N LEU A 111 -13.73 5.83 2.66
CA LEU A 111 -13.03 4.56 2.40
C LEU A 111 -13.23 4.04 0.97
N LYS A 112 -13.19 4.95 -0.01
CA LYS A 112 -13.44 4.64 -1.43
C LYS A 112 -12.18 4.71 -2.29
N ILE A 113 -11.72 3.56 -2.73
CA ILE A 113 -10.73 3.43 -3.82
C ILE A 113 -11.31 2.46 -4.84
N GLY A 114 -11.39 2.86 -6.09
CA GLY A 114 -11.88 2.01 -7.17
C GLY A 114 -11.41 2.47 -8.54
N ARG A 115 -12.25 2.26 -9.55
CA ARG A 115 -11.93 2.53 -10.97
C ARG A 115 -11.59 3.98 -11.31
N GLU A 116 -11.89 4.94 -10.43
CA GLU A 116 -11.61 6.36 -10.64
C GLU A 116 -10.21 6.73 -10.12
N GLU A 117 -9.74 6.08 -9.04
CA GLU A 117 -8.44 6.36 -8.43
C GLU A 117 -7.34 5.40 -8.90
N VAL A 118 -7.67 4.17 -9.29
CA VAL A 118 -6.70 3.15 -9.70
C VAL A 118 -6.45 3.25 -11.20
N ASP A 119 -5.19 3.44 -11.60
CA ASP A 119 -4.80 3.50 -13.00
C ASP A 119 -4.41 2.12 -13.57
N GLU A 120 -3.77 1.27 -12.75
CA GLU A 120 -3.32 -0.05 -13.16
C GLU A 120 -3.37 -1.06 -12.00
N VAL A 121 -3.68 -2.32 -12.35
CA VAL A 121 -3.63 -3.45 -11.42
C VAL A 121 -2.54 -4.41 -11.86
N GLY A 122 -1.52 -4.58 -11.02
CA GLY A 122 -0.42 -5.51 -11.23
C GLY A 122 -0.56 -6.77 -10.38
N VAL A 123 -0.05 -7.90 -10.86
CA VAL A 123 0.07 -9.13 -10.05
C VAL A 123 1.53 -9.29 -9.65
N TRP A 124 1.85 -9.13 -8.37
CA TRP A 124 3.20 -9.37 -7.87
C TRP A 124 3.28 -10.79 -7.31
N ARG A 125 4.13 -11.63 -7.88
CA ARG A 125 4.34 -13.01 -7.45
C ARG A 125 5.47 -13.09 -6.42
N ARG A 126 5.27 -13.92 -5.39
CA ARG A 126 6.31 -14.22 -4.40
C ARG A 126 7.28 -15.23 -5.00
N GLY A 127 8.57 -14.88 -5.03
CA GLY A 127 9.63 -15.77 -5.47
C GLY A 127 9.97 -16.85 -4.43
N SER A 128 10.88 -17.74 -4.78
CA SER A 128 11.38 -18.78 -3.86
C SER A 128 12.11 -18.21 -2.64
N LEU A 129 12.74 -17.04 -2.79
CA LEU A 129 13.43 -16.31 -1.72
C LEU A 129 12.52 -15.29 -1.01
N GLY A 130 11.22 -15.26 -1.36
CA GLY A 130 10.24 -14.33 -0.80
C GLY A 130 9.86 -13.21 -1.76
N TRP A 131 9.51 -12.05 -1.20
CA TRP A 131 9.16 -10.87 -1.98
C TRP A 131 10.42 -10.19 -2.52
N GLU A 132 10.52 -10.12 -3.85
CA GLU A 132 11.71 -9.65 -4.57
C GLU A 132 11.32 -8.61 -5.62
N VAL A 133 12.16 -7.58 -5.78
CA VAL A 133 11.94 -6.45 -6.71
C VAL A 133 11.83 -6.88 -8.16
N ARG A 134 12.50 -7.98 -8.56
CA ARG A 134 12.50 -8.45 -9.95
C ARG A 134 11.12 -8.84 -10.49
N GLU A 135 10.17 -9.15 -9.59
CA GLU A 135 8.80 -9.51 -9.93
C GLU A 135 7.83 -8.31 -9.86
N TRP A 136 8.36 -7.08 -9.73
CA TRP A 136 7.56 -5.86 -9.70
C TRP A 136 6.69 -5.75 -10.97
N PRO A 137 5.36 -5.57 -10.83
CA PRO A 137 4.46 -5.72 -11.96
C PRO A 137 4.36 -4.49 -12.87
N PHE A 138 5.06 -3.38 -12.55
CA PHE A 138 4.98 -2.14 -13.33
C PHE A 138 6.32 -1.76 -13.95
N ALA A 139 6.26 -1.03 -15.08
CA ALA A 139 7.46 -0.62 -15.81
C ALA A 139 8.28 0.49 -15.14
N GLU A 140 7.70 1.20 -14.16
CA GLU A 140 8.34 2.32 -13.47
C GLU A 140 8.09 2.28 -11.96
N ASP A 141 8.69 3.24 -11.24
CA ASP A 141 8.60 3.39 -9.78
C ASP A 141 8.93 2.10 -9.01
N VAL A 142 10.01 1.46 -9.46
CA VAL A 142 10.51 0.18 -8.96
C VAL A 142 10.92 0.31 -7.49
N PRO A 143 10.41 -0.54 -6.59
CA PRO A 143 10.79 -0.56 -5.18
C PRO A 143 12.28 -0.76 -4.98
N THR A 144 12.88 0.02 -4.07
CA THR A 144 14.26 -0.21 -3.65
C THR A 144 14.28 -1.28 -2.57
N ASP A 145 15.09 -2.32 -2.74
CA ASP A 145 15.34 -3.29 -1.68
C ASP A 145 16.28 -2.67 -0.65
N LEU A 146 15.71 -1.85 0.23
CA LEU A 146 16.42 -1.40 1.42
C LEU A 146 16.62 -2.64 2.29
N LYS A 147 17.88 -3.04 2.47
CA LYS A 147 18.27 -4.04 3.46
C LYS A 147 18.04 -3.42 4.83
N ILE A 148 16.84 -3.59 5.37
CA ILE A 148 16.50 -3.29 6.76
C ILE A 148 16.74 -4.55 7.58
#